data_AF-A0A149VEN3-F1
#
_entry.id   AF-A0A149VEN3-F1
#
_cell.length_a   1.000
_cell.length_b   1.000
_cell.length_c   1.000
_cell.angle_alpha   90.00
_cell.angle_beta   90.00
_cell.angle_gamma   90.00
#
_symmetry.space_group_name_H-M   'P 1'
#
loop_
_entity.id
_entity.type
_entity.pdbx_description
1 polymer ?
#
loop_
_entity_poly.entity_id
_entity_poly.type
_entity_poly.pdbx_seq_one_letter_code
_entity_poly.pdbx_strand_id
1 'polypeptide(L)'
;MSITNITTNQSMGSWAGNGNLSWEAPPADATVGLGTNGDILNVNNGATLTIKGYLNLNAGTVNITEGATVQVVRDDSDTAGILQDAAGGTINIDNGTLSISNDFNGRTGVYNITNGKLVVNHVFTGFEGVYNVNSGGVFVAGLECSNLMSPKINIRGGSVYFYNLIDDISGTAKIDFHNTPGGLLKIENTSLSSLSNLDLHVQNFVYGDQIKIQSYTDYSSNTLSTSISGNDLLIQGTVNGNTTTLVTLKNFVTNTNGNAIPTALYRDGYILFGEQSDTGACFLAGAMIETSKGAVAVEDIQVGDVLVAHVEGQTVTRPVIWAGRQFVMVNSALPDDRAGYPVRVCQNAIAEGVPSKDLLITPEHCLFFEGNFVPVRMLVNGNSVFYDKSITSYTYYHVETEQHSVIMADNVLTESYLDTRSGPSFQQTGKVTRLYGISRTWEKDAAAPLCVDRAVVEPLFRKLEQRAKTLAKGQPVSEMAEQTGDPDLHLVIDAGRTVRPLRYDGTHYSFMLPPHTKSVRVVSRASRPSDVIGPFVDDRRYLGVLVAKIVFVSDSQSYEITSHVQTETLDGWYGAEGESCAWTNGNATLPLCEHMTQGRMGLLLLEVLAGGPYLLSYPEADVRLSQSA
;
A
#
# COMPACT_ATOMS: atom_id res chain seq x y z
N MET A 1 -5.44 32.85 27.70
CA MET A 1 -4.43 32.37 28.66
C MET A 1 -3.70 31.23 27.97
N SER A 2 -2.40 31.22 27.70
CA SER A 2 -1.30 32.14 27.99
C SER A 2 -0.29 31.98 26.85
N ILE A 3 0.16 33.08 26.25
CA ILE A 3 1.27 33.08 25.30
C ILE A 3 2.53 32.92 26.15
N THR A 4 3.15 31.74 26.10
CA THR A 4 4.46 31.52 26.72
C THR A 4 5.51 31.73 25.64
N ASN A 5 6.06 32.94 25.55
CA ASN A 5 7.34 33.13 24.87
C ASN A 5 8.37 32.40 25.72
N ILE A 6 8.83 31.22 25.29
CA ILE A 6 9.95 30.54 25.94
C ILE A 6 11.22 31.24 25.46
N THR A 7 11.73 32.15 26.28
CA THR A 7 13.07 32.72 26.09
C THR A 7 14.13 31.75 26.61
N THR A 8 15.22 31.67 25.85
CA THR A 8 16.37 30.77 25.96
C THR A 8 17.00 30.76 27.37
N ASN A 9 16.78 29.68 28.14
CA ASN A 9 17.73 29.11 29.12
C ASN A 9 17.17 27.96 30.00
N GLN A 10 16.05 27.32 29.64
CA GLN A 10 15.59 26.12 30.34
C GLN A 10 15.69 24.91 29.40
N SER A 11 16.38 23.87 29.88
CA SER A 11 16.45 22.54 29.25
C SER A 11 15.03 22.11 28.84
N MET A 12 14.77 22.04 27.53
CA MET A 12 13.42 21.84 26.96
C MET A 12 12.98 20.37 27.08
N GLY A 13 12.90 19.81 28.29
CA GLY A 13 12.80 18.36 28.50
C GLY A 13 11.52 17.68 27.97
N SER A 14 10.38 18.38 27.87
CA SER A 14 9.15 17.85 27.24
C SER A 14 8.10 18.94 27.02
N TRP A 15 7.37 18.85 25.91
CA TRP A 15 6.29 19.73 25.48
C TRP A 15 5.04 18.91 25.13
N ALA A 16 3.98 19.09 25.93
CA ALA A 16 2.69 18.40 25.76
C ALA A 16 1.52 19.38 25.54
N GLY A 17 1.81 20.65 25.21
CA GLY A 17 0.82 21.72 25.05
C GLY A 17 0.69 22.24 23.62
N ASN A 18 -0.15 23.25 23.41
CA ASN A 18 -0.24 23.96 22.12
C ASN A 18 0.38 25.35 22.24
N GLY A 19 1.23 25.76 21.28
CA GLY A 19 1.85 27.08 21.33
C GLY A 19 2.83 27.39 20.19
N ASN A 20 3.24 28.66 20.15
CA ASN A 20 4.18 29.19 19.16
C ASN A 20 5.53 29.50 19.83
N LEU A 21 6.62 29.12 19.16
CA LEU A 21 7.99 29.55 19.44
C LEU A 21 8.46 30.43 18.28
N SER A 22 9.01 31.61 18.58
CA SER A 22 9.62 32.51 17.60
C SER A 22 11.10 32.70 17.94
N TRP A 23 11.97 32.45 16.97
CA TRP A 23 13.39 32.79 17.06
C TRP A 23 13.60 34.09 16.26
N GLU A 24 14.02 35.18 16.91
CA GLU A 24 14.44 36.38 16.17
C GLU A 24 15.67 36.05 15.31
N ALA A 25 15.78 36.71 14.15
CA ALA A 25 16.68 36.46 13.02
C ALA A 25 18.06 35.81 13.33
N PRO A 26 18.60 34.96 12.43
CA PRO A 26 19.86 34.27 12.69
C PRO A 26 20.98 35.28 12.94
N PRO A 27 21.70 35.22 14.09
CA PRO A 27 22.96 35.92 14.19
C PRO A 27 23.89 35.37 13.11
N ALA A 28 24.84 36.19 12.64
CA ALA A 28 25.85 35.80 11.66
C ALA A 28 26.62 34.52 12.06
N ASP A 29 26.54 34.13 13.34
CA ASP A 29 27.02 32.87 13.91
C ASP A 29 25.83 32.01 14.42
N ALA A 30 25.54 30.90 13.73
CA ALA A 30 24.41 29.98 13.92
C ALA A 30 24.40 29.15 15.24
N THR A 31 24.78 29.75 16.37
CA THR A 31 25.01 29.05 17.66
C THR A 31 23.81 28.96 18.59
N VAL A 32 22.70 29.65 18.28
CA VAL A 32 21.47 29.56 19.07
C VAL A 32 20.52 28.57 18.39
N GLY A 33 20.75 27.26 18.64
CA GLY A 33 19.82 26.16 18.33
C GLY A 33 19.17 25.63 19.61
N LEU A 34 18.72 24.37 19.66
CA LEU A 34 18.15 23.70 20.86
C LEU A 34 19.04 23.71 22.14
N GLY A 35 20.15 24.44 22.12
CA GLY A 35 21.18 24.54 23.14
C GLY A 35 22.53 24.09 22.56
N THR A 36 23.58 24.11 23.38
CA THR A 36 24.86 23.45 23.06
C THR A 36 24.93 22.14 23.86
N ASN A 37 25.38 21.05 23.24
CA ASN A 37 25.60 19.71 23.84
C ASN A 37 24.39 18.74 23.93
N GLY A 38 23.64 18.52 22.85
CA GLY A 38 22.78 17.32 22.75
C GLY A 38 21.47 17.38 23.53
N ASP A 39 20.92 18.57 23.71
CA ASP A 39 19.61 18.77 24.33
C ASP A 39 18.50 18.03 23.59
N ILE A 40 17.53 17.52 24.35
CA ILE A 40 16.40 16.73 23.82
C ILE A 40 15.11 17.51 24.03
N LEU A 41 14.36 17.73 22.95
CA LEU A 41 13.00 18.23 22.95
C LEU A 41 12.02 17.10 22.63
N ASN A 42 11.17 16.73 23.58
CA ASN A 42 10.09 15.77 23.35
C ASN A 42 8.77 16.51 23.09
N VAL A 43 8.10 16.23 21.98
CA VAL A 43 6.76 16.73 21.63
C VAL A 43 5.84 15.52 21.49
N ASN A 44 4.83 15.40 22.35
CA ASN A 44 4.05 14.16 22.50
C ASN A 44 2.57 14.41 22.84
N ASN A 45 1.79 13.35 23.07
CA ASN A 45 0.38 13.41 23.46
C ASN A 45 -0.52 14.28 22.57
N GLY A 46 -0.35 14.20 21.24
CA GLY A 46 -1.14 14.99 20.29
C GLY A 46 -0.88 16.50 20.32
N ALA A 47 0.18 16.95 21.01
CA ALA A 47 0.54 18.36 21.12
C ALA A 47 0.93 18.97 19.77
N THR A 48 0.59 20.24 19.55
CA THR A 48 1.02 21.00 18.39
C THR A 48 2.00 22.11 18.79
N LEU A 49 3.22 22.01 18.28
CA LEU A 49 4.27 23.03 18.43
C LEU A 49 4.51 23.73 17.10
N THR A 50 4.27 25.03 17.04
CA THR A 50 4.57 25.85 15.86
C THR A 50 5.85 26.65 16.09
N ILE A 51 6.82 26.50 15.20
CA ILE A 51 8.08 27.23 15.18
C ILE A 51 8.02 28.21 14.02
N LYS A 52 8.09 29.51 14.30
CA LYS A 52 8.18 30.55 13.27
C LYS A 52 9.63 30.76 12.85
N GLY A 53 9.86 30.88 11.55
CA GLY A 53 11.19 31.04 10.98
C GLY A 53 11.85 29.69 10.71
N TYR A 54 12.99 29.41 11.33
CA TYR A 54 13.76 28.18 11.15
C TYR A 54 13.94 27.43 12.47
N LEU A 55 14.08 26.11 12.39
CA LEU A 55 14.51 25.25 13.50
C LEU A 55 16.02 24.99 13.36
N ASN A 56 16.79 25.13 14.42
CA ASN A 56 18.22 24.81 14.44
C ASN A 56 18.46 23.76 15.52
N LEU A 57 18.90 22.56 15.12
CA LEU A 57 19.09 21.45 16.04
C LEU A 57 20.38 21.58 16.84
N ASN A 58 21.47 22.03 16.20
CA ASN A 58 22.78 22.25 16.84
C ASN A 58 23.25 21.05 17.69
N ALA A 59 23.26 19.87 17.08
CA ALA A 59 23.50 18.54 17.66
C ALA A 59 22.43 18.04 18.64
N GLY A 60 21.34 18.78 18.84
CA GLY A 60 20.19 18.39 19.65
C GLY A 60 19.31 17.32 19.00
N THR A 61 18.39 16.78 19.79
CA THR A 61 17.40 15.79 19.38
C THR A 61 15.97 16.32 19.54
N VAL A 62 15.13 16.14 18.54
CA VAL A 62 13.67 16.35 18.65
C VAL A 62 12.98 15.02 18.50
N ASN A 63 12.18 14.63 19.50
CA ASN A 63 11.30 13.47 19.43
C ASN A 63 9.86 13.95 19.24
N ILE A 64 9.17 13.45 18.22
CA ILE A 64 7.78 13.78 17.91
C ILE A 64 7.00 12.48 17.95
N THR A 65 6.17 12.30 18.97
CA THR A 65 5.52 11.01 19.25
C THR A 65 4.02 11.15 19.54
N GLU A 66 3.30 10.02 19.59
CA GLU A 66 1.93 9.95 20.14
C GLU A 66 0.94 10.94 19.50
N GLY A 67 0.93 11.03 18.18
CA GLY A 67 0.07 11.92 17.39
C GLY A 67 0.49 13.39 17.39
N ALA A 68 1.60 13.75 18.03
CA ALA A 68 2.03 15.14 18.12
C ALA A 68 2.51 15.71 16.77
N THR A 69 2.41 17.02 16.63
CA THR A 69 2.77 17.77 15.42
C THR A 69 3.75 18.89 15.74
N VAL A 70 4.87 18.94 15.03
CA VAL A 70 5.77 20.10 14.98
C VAL A 70 5.65 20.75 13.60
N GLN A 71 5.42 22.06 13.56
CA GLN A 71 5.29 22.82 12.32
C GLN A 71 6.32 23.93 12.27
N VAL A 72 7.19 23.92 11.27
CA VAL A 72 8.12 25.03 10.99
C VAL A 72 7.50 25.88 9.88
N VAL A 73 7.08 27.09 10.22
CA VAL A 73 6.34 27.98 9.31
C VAL A 73 7.16 29.21 8.95
N ARG A 74 6.93 29.76 7.75
CA ARG A 74 7.54 31.02 7.31
C ARG A 74 7.21 32.14 8.28
N ASP A 75 8.18 33.03 8.48
CA ASP A 75 7.93 34.32 9.14
C ASP A 75 7.58 35.39 8.10
N ASP A 76 6.92 36.46 8.53
CA ASP A 76 6.37 37.54 7.69
C ASP A 76 7.46 38.39 7.00
N SER A 77 8.75 38.13 7.25
CA SER A 77 9.90 38.90 6.76
C SER A 77 10.48 38.45 5.42
N ASP A 78 9.81 37.55 4.68
CA ASP A 78 10.20 37.05 3.35
C ASP A 78 11.63 36.47 3.28
N THR A 79 12.20 36.12 4.43
CA THR A 79 13.52 35.52 4.52
C THR A 79 13.32 34.02 4.38
N ALA A 80 13.72 33.44 3.23
CA ALA A 80 13.63 32.01 2.98
C ALA A 80 14.24 31.23 4.15
N GLY A 81 13.38 30.63 4.98
CA GLY A 81 13.76 30.01 6.24
C GLY A 81 14.39 28.65 6.01
N ILE A 82 15.61 28.62 5.48
CA ILE A 82 16.42 27.40 5.42
C ILE A 82 16.56 26.89 6.85
N LEU A 83 16.12 25.65 7.11
CA LEU A 83 16.56 24.89 8.28
C LEU A 83 18.09 24.79 8.24
N GLN A 84 18.80 25.65 8.97
CA GLN A 84 20.26 25.62 9.02
C GLN A 84 20.72 24.78 10.20
N ASP A 85 20.94 23.49 9.96
CA ASP A 85 21.55 22.60 10.95
C ASP A 85 23.08 22.59 10.81
N ALA A 86 23.74 23.64 11.33
CA ALA A 86 25.17 23.85 11.12
C ALA A 86 26.08 22.80 11.79
N ALA A 87 25.58 22.03 12.77
CA ALA A 87 26.35 21.05 13.53
C ALA A 87 25.79 19.61 13.46
N GLY A 88 24.72 19.36 12.70
CA GLY A 88 23.99 18.08 12.70
C GLY A 88 22.97 18.01 13.84
N GLY A 89 22.25 16.90 13.96
CA GLY A 89 21.18 16.74 14.93
C GLY A 89 20.31 15.54 14.60
N THR A 90 19.38 15.20 15.48
CA THR A 90 18.46 14.07 15.23
C THR A 90 17.01 14.50 15.38
N ILE A 91 16.17 14.14 14.42
CA ILE A 91 14.72 14.21 14.57
C ILE A 91 14.19 12.78 14.51
N ASN A 92 13.53 12.35 15.57
CA ASN A 92 12.82 11.09 15.63
C ASN A 92 11.32 11.38 15.56
N ILE A 93 10.66 10.82 14.56
CA ILE A 93 9.22 10.89 14.36
C ILE A 93 8.70 9.47 14.52
N ASP A 94 7.91 9.23 15.58
CA ASP A 94 7.28 7.94 15.84
C ASP A 94 5.79 8.13 16.10
N ASN A 95 4.95 7.85 15.11
CA ASN A 95 3.51 8.17 15.15
C ASN A 95 3.26 9.68 15.39
N GLY A 96 4.09 10.56 14.83
CA GLY A 96 3.96 12.01 14.91
C GLY A 96 4.11 12.67 13.54
N THR A 97 4.07 14.00 13.48
CA THR A 97 4.26 14.75 12.23
C THR A 97 5.25 15.91 12.41
N LEU A 98 6.24 16.00 11.52
CA LEU A 98 7.01 17.23 11.27
C LEU A 98 6.58 17.82 9.94
N SER A 99 6.09 19.05 9.94
CA SER A 99 5.76 19.79 8.72
C SER A 99 6.62 21.03 8.60
N ILE A 100 7.16 21.28 7.40
CA ILE A 100 8.07 22.39 7.10
C ILE A 100 7.50 23.15 5.90
N SER A 101 7.17 24.42 6.08
CA SER A 101 6.64 25.29 5.01
C SER A 101 7.72 26.10 4.29
N ASN A 102 8.99 25.88 4.61
CA ASN A 102 10.15 26.55 4.04
C ASN A 102 10.97 25.62 3.15
N ASP A 103 11.99 26.18 2.50
CA ASP A 103 13.07 25.40 1.93
C ASP A 103 13.72 24.52 2.99
N PHE A 104 13.87 23.24 2.67
CA PHE A 104 14.45 22.26 3.56
C PHE A 104 15.70 21.66 2.92
N ASN A 105 16.86 21.97 3.48
CA ASN A 105 18.11 21.28 3.12
C ASN A 105 18.41 20.11 4.05
N GLY A 106 17.85 20.10 5.27
CA GLY A 106 18.11 19.16 6.36
C GLY A 106 19.55 19.04 6.85
N ARG A 107 20.53 19.61 6.12
CA ARG A 107 21.97 19.61 6.38
C ARG A 107 22.46 18.24 6.89
N THR A 108 23.52 18.17 7.69
CA THR A 108 24.08 16.89 8.20
C THR A 108 23.21 16.22 9.29
N GLY A 109 21.91 16.54 9.35
CA GLY A 109 20.97 15.98 10.32
C GLY A 109 20.55 14.54 9.99
N VAL A 110 20.05 13.84 11.00
CA VAL A 110 19.48 12.49 10.90
C VAL A 110 17.98 12.55 11.21
N TYR A 111 17.16 12.10 10.27
CA TYR A 111 15.70 12.12 10.36
C TYR A 111 15.21 10.68 10.36
N ASN A 112 14.78 10.19 11.51
CA ASN A 112 14.22 8.85 11.68
C ASN A 112 12.69 8.95 11.68
N ILE A 113 12.03 8.27 10.75
CA ILE A 113 10.59 8.39 10.52
C ILE A 113 9.99 6.98 10.58
N THR A 114 9.15 6.74 11.59
CA THR A 114 8.49 5.45 11.83
C THR A 114 7.03 5.72 12.14
N ASN A 115 6.09 5.07 11.46
CA ASN A 115 4.64 5.28 11.65
C ASN A 115 4.13 6.75 11.60
N GLY A 116 4.96 7.68 11.15
CA GLY A 116 4.74 9.12 11.23
C GLY A 116 5.19 9.81 9.95
N LYS A 117 5.10 11.14 9.92
CA LYS A 117 5.27 11.90 8.68
C LYS A 117 6.29 13.02 8.80
N LEU A 118 7.21 13.10 7.83
CA LEU A 118 7.96 14.31 7.52
C LEU A 118 7.40 14.91 6.23
N VAL A 119 6.95 16.16 6.28
CA VAL A 119 6.39 16.87 5.12
C VAL A 119 7.12 18.16 4.88
N VAL A 120 7.70 18.29 3.70
CA VAL A 120 8.25 19.55 3.19
C VAL A 120 7.24 20.11 2.19
N ASN A 121 6.61 21.23 2.53
CA ASN A 121 5.60 21.92 1.73
C ASN A 121 6.20 23.00 0.83
N HIS A 122 7.50 22.90 0.50
CA HIS A 122 8.22 23.78 -0.42
C HIS A 122 9.37 23.03 -1.10
N VAL A 123 10.51 23.68 -1.37
CA VAL A 123 11.67 23.06 -2.04
C VAL A 123 12.50 22.21 -1.07
N PHE A 124 12.89 21.02 -1.51
CA PHE A 124 13.86 20.17 -0.83
C PHE A 124 15.18 20.13 -1.58
N THR A 125 16.28 20.40 -0.86
CA THR A 125 17.64 20.47 -1.41
C THR A 125 18.62 19.47 -0.76
N GLY A 126 18.24 18.82 0.35
CA GLY A 126 18.94 17.66 0.92
C GLY A 126 20.47 17.72 1.00
N PHE A 127 21.06 18.62 1.80
CA PHE A 127 22.52 18.75 1.97
C PHE A 127 23.09 17.69 2.93
N GLU A 128 23.66 16.58 2.44
CA GLU A 128 24.32 15.52 3.24
C GLU A 128 23.46 14.83 4.33
N GLY A 129 22.18 15.20 4.45
CA GLY A 129 21.27 14.68 5.47
C GLY A 129 20.92 13.22 5.29
N VAL A 130 20.64 12.54 6.40
CA VAL A 130 20.25 11.13 6.44
C VAL A 130 18.78 11.00 6.80
N TYR A 131 17.98 10.48 5.87
CA TYR A 131 16.54 10.29 6.03
C TYR A 131 16.25 8.81 6.11
N ASN A 132 16.01 8.31 7.32
CA ASN A 132 15.66 6.92 7.59
C ASN A 132 14.14 6.79 7.65
N VAL A 133 13.54 6.29 6.57
CA VAL A 133 12.10 6.11 6.41
C VAL A 133 11.77 4.65 6.68
N ASN A 134 11.48 4.33 7.93
CA ASN A 134 11.17 2.98 8.40
C ASN A 134 9.72 2.63 8.10
N SER A 135 9.33 1.37 8.37
CA SER A 135 7.97 0.88 8.17
C SER A 135 6.90 1.80 8.77
N GLY A 136 5.85 2.07 8.00
CA GLY A 136 4.78 3.02 8.33
C GLY A 136 5.18 4.50 8.29
N GLY A 137 6.49 4.81 8.16
CA GLY A 137 6.99 6.16 8.02
C GLY A 137 6.76 6.71 6.61
N VAL A 138 6.45 8.00 6.53
CA VAL A 138 6.21 8.71 5.26
C VAL A 138 7.08 9.95 5.19
N PHE A 139 7.88 10.07 4.13
CA PHE A 139 8.63 11.28 3.82
C PHE A 139 8.12 11.90 2.53
N VAL A 140 7.49 13.07 2.63
CA VAL A 140 7.17 13.93 1.49
C VAL A 140 8.28 14.95 1.35
N ALA A 141 9.18 14.68 0.41
CA ALA A 141 10.45 15.35 0.24
C ALA A 141 10.32 16.65 -0.57
N GLY A 142 9.23 17.39 -0.44
CA GLY A 142 9.05 18.70 -1.09
C GLY A 142 7.89 18.72 -2.08
N LEU A 143 7.38 19.91 -2.36
CA LEU A 143 6.59 20.19 -3.57
C LEU A 143 7.49 20.31 -4.80
N GLU A 144 8.78 20.56 -4.59
CA GLU A 144 9.83 20.55 -5.61
C GLU A 144 11.12 19.99 -5.01
N CYS A 145 11.85 19.21 -5.80
CA CYS A 145 13.16 18.67 -5.41
C CYS A 145 14.22 19.19 -6.38
N SER A 146 15.09 20.09 -5.93
CA SER A 146 16.10 20.74 -6.75
C SER A 146 17.37 21.06 -5.96
N ASN A 147 18.52 21.16 -6.63
CA ASN A 147 19.84 21.39 -6.00
C ASN A 147 20.15 20.36 -4.90
N LEU A 148 20.01 19.07 -5.21
CA LEU A 148 20.18 17.98 -4.24
C LEU A 148 21.65 17.78 -3.88
N MET A 149 22.05 18.24 -2.70
CA MET A 149 23.44 18.26 -2.25
C MET A 149 23.81 17.00 -1.45
N SER A 150 23.73 15.83 -2.09
CA SER A 150 24.11 14.52 -1.52
C SER A 150 23.25 13.97 -0.35
N PRO A 151 21.91 14.03 -0.41
CA PRO A 151 21.09 13.42 0.63
C PRO A 151 21.22 11.88 0.60
N LYS A 152 21.14 11.26 1.77
CA LYS A 152 21.03 9.80 1.93
C LYS A 152 19.62 9.44 2.36
N ILE A 153 18.87 8.84 1.47
CA ILE A 153 17.48 8.45 1.69
C ILE A 153 17.43 6.93 1.83
N ASN A 154 17.21 6.49 3.06
CA ASN A 154 17.17 5.09 3.45
C ASN A 154 15.71 4.67 3.63
N ILE A 155 15.20 3.86 2.71
CA ILE A 155 13.84 3.33 2.72
C ILE A 155 13.89 1.94 3.38
N ARG A 156 13.27 1.76 4.55
CA ARG A 156 13.24 0.50 5.30
C ARG A 156 11.80 0.05 5.51
N GLY A 157 11.08 -0.21 4.42
CA GLY A 157 9.65 -0.52 4.44
C GLY A 157 8.71 0.70 4.55
N GLY A 158 9.26 1.91 4.49
CA GLY A 158 8.51 3.17 4.52
C GLY A 158 8.26 3.76 3.13
N SER A 159 7.58 4.91 3.05
CA SER A 159 7.23 5.55 1.78
C SER A 159 7.90 6.91 1.59
N VAL A 160 8.52 7.13 0.45
CA VAL A 160 9.12 8.41 0.04
C VAL A 160 8.41 8.96 -1.18
N TYR A 161 8.04 10.24 -1.13
CA TYR A 161 7.39 10.95 -2.21
C TYR A 161 8.26 12.13 -2.66
N PHE A 162 8.62 12.14 -3.93
CA PHE A 162 9.20 13.29 -4.60
C PHE A 162 8.17 13.93 -5.52
N TYR A 163 8.05 15.24 -5.47
CA TYR A 163 7.25 16.04 -6.40
C TYR A 163 8.17 16.96 -7.19
N ASN A 164 7.88 17.14 -8.49
CA ASN A 164 8.66 17.99 -9.39
C ASN A 164 10.17 17.76 -9.20
N LEU A 165 10.63 16.53 -9.42
CA LEU A 165 12.05 16.19 -9.31
C LEU A 165 12.79 16.73 -10.54
N ILE A 166 13.64 17.73 -10.32
CA ILE A 166 14.30 18.47 -11.41
C ILE A 166 15.81 18.22 -11.43
N ASP A 167 16.40 17.73 -10.33
CA ASP A 167 17.84 17.53 -10.18
C ASP A 167 18.23 16.06 -10.00
N ASP A 168 19.48 15.75 -10.36
CA ASP A 168 19.99 14.39 -10.42
C ASP A 168 20.17 13.79 -9.02
N ILE A 169 19.81 12.51 -8.86
CA ILE A 169 20.07 11.73 -7.64
C ILE A 169 21.13 10.67 -7.98
N SER A 170 22.22 11.13 -8.61
CA SER A 170 23.36 10.30 -8.94
C SER A 170 24.59 10.67 -8.08
N GLY A 171 25.59 9.80 -8.07
CA GLY A 171 26.83 10.04 -7.31
C GLY A 171 26.71 9.86 -5.80
N THR A 172 26.86 10.96 -5.05
CA THR A 172 26.91 10.99 -3.56
C THR A 172 25.53 11.06 -2.91
N ALA A 173 24.52 11.54 -3.65
CA ALA A 173 23.11 11.38 -3.29
C ALA A 173 22.71 9.91 -3.49
N LYS A 174 22.08 9.27 -2.49
CA LYS A 174 21.78 7.83 -2.53
C LYS A 174 20.38 7.53 -2.06
N ILE A 175 19.63 6.76 -2.85
CA ILE A 175 18.42 6.07 -2.41
C ILE A 175 18.78 4.62 -2.14
N ASP A 176 18.54 4.15 -0.92
CA ASP A 176 18.88 2.83 -0.46
C ASP A 176 17.66 2.16 0.17
N PHE A 177 17.25 1.00 -0.35
CA PHE A 177 16.14 0.22 0.21
C PHE A 177 16.57 -0.73 1.34
N HIS A 178 17.86 -0.74 1.70
CA HIS A 178 18.42 -1.47 2.84
C HIS A 178 18.07 -2.97 2.88
N ASN A 179 17.76 -3.57 1.73
CA ASN A 179 17.30 -4.96 1.63
C ASN A 179 16.08 -5.25 2.54
N THR A 180 15.23 -4.25 2.79
CA THR A 180 14.07 -4.36 3.66
C THR A 180 12.80 -4.21 2.81
N PRO A 181 12.00 -5.28 2.63
CA PRO A 181 10.86 -5.26 1.71
C PRO A 181 9.76 -4.31 2.18
N GLY A 182 8.91 -3.90 1.23
CA GLY A 182 7.75 -3.04 1.47
C GLY A 182 8.05 -1.54 1.36
N GLY A 183 9.26 -1.17 0.94
CA GLY A 183 9.61 0.22 0.69
C GLY A 183 8.87 0.75 -0.54
N LEU A 184 8.44 2.01 -0.51
CA LEU A 184 7.87 2.70 -1.66
C LEU A 184 8.67 3.96 -1.96
N LEU A 185 9.09 4.10 -3.22
CA LEU A 185 9.53 5.35 -3.80
C LEU A 185 8.52 5.80 -4.84
N LYS A 186 7.88 6.95 -4.61
CA LYS A 186 6.94 7.57 -5.55
C LYS A 186 7.50 8.88 -6.08
N ILE A 187 7.47 9.06 -7.40
CA ILE A 187 7.85 10.30 -8.07
C ILE A 187 6.62 10.83 -8.81
N GLU A 188 6.18 12.03 -8.45
CA GLU A 188 4.97 12.68 -8.97
C GLU A 188 5.31 14.00 -9.66
N ASN A 189 4.42 14.42 -10.57
CA ASN A 189 4.48 15.66 -11.33
C ASN A 189 5.82 15.92 -12.04
N THR A 190 6.52 14.87 -12.45
CA THR A 190 7.81 14.98 -13.14
C THR A 190 7.65 14.43 -14.54
N SER A 191 7.94 15.24 -15.57
CA SER A 191 7.85 14.75 -16.95
C SER A 191 8.92 13.69 -17.21
N LEU A 192 8.59 12.64 -17.96
CA LEU A 192 9.58 11.59 -18.24
C LEU A 192 10.76 12.11 -19.09
N SER A 193 10.55 13.15 -19.90
CA SER A 193 11.61 13.89 -20.60
C SER A 193 12.53 14.69 -19.66
N SER A 194 12.06 15.02 -18.45
CA SER A 194 12.93 15.57 -17.41
C SER A 194 13.80 14.46 -16.82
N LEU A 195 13.24 13.24 -16.65
CA LEU A 195 13.97 12.06 -16.15
C LEU A 195 14.98 11.48 -17.15
N SER A 196 14.84 11.74 -18.45
CA SER A 196 15.80 11.25 -19.46
C SER A 196 17.25 11.73 -19.28
N ASN A 197 17.46 12.76 -18.46
CA ASN A 197 18.76 13.30 -18.10
C ASN A 197 19.07 13.14 -16.59
N LEU A 198 18.27 12.36 -15.86
CA LEU A 198 18.37 12.15 -14.41
C LEU A 198 18.66 10.67 -14.15
N ASP A 199 19.81 10.36 -13.57
CA ASP A 199 20.18 8.99 -13.21
C ASP A 199 19.73 8.72 -11.77
N LEU A 200 18.53 8.16 -11.62
CA LEU A 200 18.06 7.71 -10.30
C LEU A 200 18.85 6.48 -9.86
N HIS A 201 19.86 6.67 -8.99
CA HIS A 201 20.63 5.60 -8.40
C HIS A 201 19.93 5.01 -7.17
N VAL A 202 19.43 3.79 -7.32
CA VAL A 202 18.82 3.01 -6.23
C VAL A 202 19.70 1.82 -5.90
N GLN A 203 19.90 1.50 -4.62
CA GLN A 203 20.66 0.33 -4.18
C GLN A 203 19.87 -0.51 -3.16
N ASN A 204 20.27 -1.77 -3.01
CA ASN A 204 19.69 -2.74 -2.06
C ASN A 204 18.16 -2.89 -2.19
N PHE A 205 17.67 -2.71 -3.42
CA PHE A 205 16.27 -2.95 -3.78
C PHE A 205 16.00 -4.46 -3.73
N VAL A 206 14.99 -4.86 -2.95
CA VAL A 206 14.59 -6.27 -2.82
C VAL A 206 13.16 -6.47 -3.28
N TYR A 207 12.79 -7.73 -3.43
CA TYR A 207 11.42 -8.08 -3.80
C TYR A 207 10.43 -7.61 -2.71
N GLY A 208 9.33 -6.98 -3.12
CA GLY A 208 8.35 -6.35 -2.23
C GLY A 208 8.52 -4.84 -2.11
N ASP A 209 9.65 -4.29 -2.56
CA ASP A 209 9.82 -2.85 -2.75
C ASP A 209 9.13 -2.38 -4.03
N GLN A 210 8.77 -1.10 -4.08
CA GLN A 210 8.09 -0.49 -5.21
C GLN A 210 8.74 0.84 -5.60
N ILE A 211 8.87 1.06 -6.90
CA ILE A 211 9.14 2.38 -7.49
C ILE A 211 7.98 2.72 -8.40
N LYS A 212 7.33 3.86 -8.17
CA LYS A 212 6.22 4.38 -8.97
C LYS A 212 6.60 5.76 -9.52
N ILE A 213 6.60 5.90 -10.83
CA ILE A 213 6.97 7.16 -11.51
C ILE A 213 5.77 7.62 -12.33
N GLN A 214 5.19 8.76 -11.96
CA GLN A 214 4.10 9.34 -12.72
C GLN A 214 4.58 9.74 -14.12
N SER A 215 3.75 9.48 -15.12
CA SER A 215 4.06 9.79 -16.51
C SER A 215 2.82 10.26 -17.27
N TYR A 216 2.93 11.47 -17.83
CA TYR A 216 1.88 12.15 -18.59
C TYR A 216 1.83 11.77 -20.06
N THR A 217 2.80 10.99 -20.54
CA THR A 217 2.79 10.40 -21.88
C THR A 217 2.15 9.02 -21.77
N ASP A 218 1.13 8.73 -22.57
CA ASP A 218 0.54 7.39 -22.65
C ASP A 218 1.52 6.45 -23.39
N TYR A 219 2.06 5.45 -22.68
CA TYR A 219 3.00 4.46 -23.24
C TYR A 219 2.29 3.23 -23.82
N SER A 220 0.98 3.26 -24.01
CA SER A 220 0.22 2.19 -24.67
C SER A 220 0.73 1.84 -26.08
N SER A 221 1.53 2.72 -26.70
CA SER A 221 2.16 2.53 -28.02
C SER A 221 3.70 2.49 -28.04
N ASN A 222 4.40 2.59 -26.89
CA ASN A 222 5.87 2.63 -26.81
C ASN A 222 6.41 1.61 -25.78
N THR A 223 7.44 0.84 -26.14
CA THR A 223 8.01 -0.24 -25.32
C THR A 223 8.79 0.29 -24.10
N LEU A 224 8.35 -0.09 -22.90
CA LEU A 224 9.23 -0.17 -21.73
C LEU A 224 10.09 -1.43 -21.84
N SER A 225 11.35 -1.32 -21.47
CA SER A 225 12.29 -2.43 -21.48
C SER A 225 13.21 -2.36 -20.27
N THR A 226 13.83 -3.49 -19.94
CA THR A 226 14.82 -3.58 -18.88
C THR A 226 16.08 -4.23 -19.44
N SER A 227 17.24 -3.69 -19.12
CA SER A 227 18.53 -4.25 -19.56
C SER A 227 19.54 -4.27 -18.42
N ILE A 228 20.51 -5.19 -18.50
CA ILE A 228 21.59 -5.27 -17.52
C ILE A 228 22.83 -4.61 -18.12
N SER A 229 23.47 -3.72 -17.36
CA SER A 229 24.74 -3.09 -17.72
C SER A 229 25.74 -3.28 -16.59
N GLY A 230 26.70 -4.19 -16.78
CA GLY A 230 27.58 -4.64 -15.69
C GLY A 230 26.79 -5.34 -14.58
N ASN A 231 26.84 -4.79 -13.36
CA ASN A 231 26.06 -5.26 -12.21
C ASN A 231 24.78 -4.45 -11.99
N ASP A 232 24.42 -3.54 -12.88
CA ASP A 232 23.29 -2.63 -12.68
C ASP A 232 22.09 -3.05 -13.56
N LEU A 233 20.88 -2.84 -13.04
CA LEU A 233 19.64 -2.99 -13.80
C LEU A 233 19.17 -1.63 -14.30
N LEU A 234 19.01 -1.50 -15.61
CA LEU A 234 18.50 -0.32 -16.29
C LEU A 234 17.03 -0.52 -16.64
N ILE A 235 16.18 0.39 -16.20
CA ILE A 235 14.79 0.50 -16.68
C ILE A 235 14.79 1.54 -17.79
N GLN A 236 14.29 1.21 -18.96
CA GLN A 236 14.42 2.03 -20.16
C GLN A 236 13.08 2.24 -20.85
N GLY A 237 12.84 3.45 -21.32
CA GLY A 237 11.70 3.79 -22.17
C GLY A 237 12.15 4.14 -23.58
N THR A 238 11.41 3.71 -24.59
CA THR A 238 11.59 4.19 -25.97
C THR A 238 10.72 5.43 -26.21
N VAL A 239 11.33 6.57 -26.51
CA VAL A 239 10.64 7.83 -26.85
C VAL A 239 11.13 8.28 -28.24
N ASN A 240 10.20 8.46 -29.18
CA ASN A 240 10.50 8.86 -30.56
C ASN A 240 11.55 7.97 -31.27
N GLY A 241 11.53 6.66 -30.97
CA GLY A 241 12.48 5.68 -31.52
C GLY A 241 13.85 5.62 -30.84
N ASN A 242 14.13 6.51 -29.87
CA ASN A 242 15.35 6.48 -29.07
C ASN A 242 15.08 5.80 -27.72
N THR A 243 15.99 4.92 -27.29
CA THR A 243 15.90 4.27 -25.98
C THR A 243 16.68 5.08 -24.95
N THR A 244 16.04 5.39 -23.84
CA THR A 244 16.60 6.17 -22.74
C THR A 244 16.45 5.42 -21.42
N THR A 245 17.49 5.43 -20.59
CA THR A 245 17.44 4.90 -19.22
C THR A 245 16.70 5.87 -18.32
N LEU A 246 15.71 5.36 -17.58
CA LEU A 246 14.83 6.08 -16.67
C LEU A 246 15.25 5.90 -15.21
N VAL A 247 15.71 4.69 -14.87
CA VAL A 247 16.13 4.32 -13.51
C VAL A 247 17.29 3.35 -13.63
N THR A 248 18.31 3.52 -12.78
CA THR A 248 19.44 2.61 -12.67
C THR A 248 19.50 2.03 -11.26
N LEU A 249 19.19 0.74 -11.13
CA LEU A 249 19.42 0.02 -9.87
C LEU A 249 20.88 -0.43 -9.82
N LYS A 250 21.64 0.15 -8.90
CA LYS A 250 23.06 -0.10 -8.71
C LYS A 250 23.30 -1.42 -7.99
N ASN A 251 24.30 -2.17 -8.46
CA ASN A 251 24.69 -3.46 -7.89
C ASN A 251 23.50 -4.41 -7.71
N PHE A 252 22.62 -4.44 -8.71
CA PHE A 252 21.54 -5.41 -8.81
C PHE A 252 22.14 -6.82 -8.90
N VAL A 253 22.21 -7.52 -7.76
CA VAL A 253 22.69 -8.90 -7.69
C VAL A 253 21.51 -9.84 -7.92
N THR A 254 21.50 -10.54 -9.05
CA THR A 254 20.63 -11.69 -9.27
C THR A 254 21.12 -12.88 -8.43
N ASN A 255 20.86 -12.85 -7.12
CA ASN A 255 21.30 -13.95 -6.28
C ASN A 255 20.46 -15.21 -6.59
N THR A 256 21.16 -16.31 -6.88
CA THR A 256 20.68 -17.70 -7.07
C THR A 256 19.82 -18.03 -8.30
N ASN A 257 20.36 -18.87 -9.21
CA ASN A 257 19.72 -19.84 -10.12
C ASN A 257 18.31 -19.52 -10.72
N GLY A 258 17.99 -18.26 -11.01
CA GLY A 258 16.74 -17.85 -11.66
C GLY A 258 16.84 -16.43 -12.21
N ASN A 259 17.16 -16.31 -13.49
CA ASN A 259 17.33 -15.04 -14.23
C ASN A 259 16.02 -14.24 -14.43
N ALA A 260 15.26 -13.90 -13.39
CA ALA A 260 14.11 -13.00 -13.54
C ALA A 260 14.54 -11.54 -13.29
N ILE A 261 14.73 -10.80 -14.39
CA ILE A 261 14.80 -9.33 -14.33
C ILE A 261 13.39 -8.83 -13.99
N PRO A 262 13.19 -8.00 -12.96
CA PRO A 262 11.86 -7.48 -12.63
C PRO A 262 11.32 -6.64 -13.79
N THR A 263 10.06 -6.88 -14.16
CA THR A 263 9.42 -6.24 -15.31
C THR A 263 8.90 -4.85 -14.94
N ALA A 264 9.18 -3.83 -15.76
CA ALA A 264 8.55 -2.53 -15.65
C ALA A 264 7.19 -2.52 -16.39
N LEU A 265 6.18 -1.90 -15.80
CA LEU A 265 4.83 -1.79 -16.36
C LEU A 265 4.39 -0.34 -16.46
N TYR A 266 3.45 -0.06 -17.36
CA TYR A 266 2.71 1.21 -17.37
C TYR A 266 1.24 0.94 -17.04
N ARG A 267 0.71 1.56 -15.98
CA ARG A 267 -0.69 1.46 -15.57
C ARG A 267 -1.11 2.73 -14.81
N ASP A 268 -2.33 3.20 -15.06
CA ASP A 268 -2.96 4.34 -14.37
C ASP A 268 -2.12 5.63 -14.36
N GLY A 269 -1.38 5.89 -15.43
CA GLY A 269 -0.50 7.06 -15.52
C GLY A 269 0.83 6.90 -14.80
N TYR A 270 1.22 5.69 -14.39
CA TYR A 270 2.49 5.42 -13.72
C TYR A 270 3.30 4.34 -14.42
N ILE A 271 4.61 4.53 -14.44
CA ILE A 271 5.58 3.46 -14.64
C ILE A 271 5.80 2.80 -13.27
N LEU A 272 5.56 1.50 -13.21
CA LEU A 272 5.56 0.68 -12.01
C LEU A 272 6.71 -0.31 -12.08
N PHE A 273 7.47 -0.39 -11.00
CA PHE A 273 8.56 -1.33 -10.82
C PHE A 273 8.49 -1.95 -9.43
N GLY A 274 8.71 -3.26 -9.33
CA GLY A 274 8.61 -4.01 -8.08
C GLY A 274 7.19 -4.16 -7.52
N GLU A 275 6.17 -3.62 -8.20
CA GLU A 275 4.79 -3.98 -7.91
C GLU A 275 4.63 -5.49 -8.14
N GLN A 276 4.29 -6.20 -7.07
CA GLN A 276 3.74 -7.54 -7.23
C GLN A 276 2.47 -7.33 -8.02
N SER A 277 2.46 -7.78 -9.28
CA SER A 277 1.22 -8.18 -9.89
C SER A 277 0.51 -9.05 -8.87
N ASP A 278 -0.76 -8.74 -8.57
CA ASP A 278 -1.70 -9.67 -7.95
C ASP A 278 -1.33 -11.04 -8.52
N THR A 279 -0.69 -11.90 -7.69
CA THR A 279 -0.11 -13.13 -8.23
C THR A 279 -1.32 -13.90 -8.71
N GLY A 280 -1.52 -13.94 -10.03
CA GLY A 280 -2.70 -14.57 -10.60
C GLY A 280 -2.71 -16.06 -10.25
N ALA A 281 -3.47 -16.84 -10.99
CA ALA A 281 -3.54 -18.28 -10.76
C ALA A 281 -2.20 -18.98 -11.06
N CYS A 282 -1.44 -19.36 -10.03
CA CYS A 282 -0.13 -20.01 -10.17
C CYS A 282 -0.01 -21.28 -9.33
N PHE A 283 0.81 -22.22 -9.81
CA PHE A 283 1.26 -23.39 -9.05
C PHE A 283 2.63 -23.16 -8.45
N LEU A 284 2.94 -23.77 -7.31
CA LEU A 284 4.31 -23.88 -6.82
C LEU A 284 5.00 -25.13 -7.38
N ALA A 285 6.34 -25.14 -7.32
CA ALA A 285 7.15 -26.27 -7.74
C ALA A 285 6.68 -27.58 -7.09
N GLY A 286 6.69 -28.65 -7.89
CA GLY A 286 6.28 -29.99 -7.49
C GLY A 286 4.80 -30.30 -7.71
N ALA A 287 3.94 -29.34 -8.09
CA ALA A 287 2.56 -29.65 -8.47
C ALA A 287 2.54 -30.57 -9.70
N MET A 288 1.83 -31.70 -9.64
CA MET A 288 1.83 -32.68 -10.74
C MET A 288 0.62 -32.48 -11.65
N ILE A 289 0.85 -31.99 -12.86
CA ILE A 289 -0.19 -31.69 -13.85
C ILE A 289 -0.42 -32.91 -14.73
N GLU A 290 -1.68 -33.26 -14.97
CA GLU A 290 -2.03 -34.37 -15.84
C GLU A 290 -1.78 -34.06 -17.31
N THR A 291 -0.99 -34.91 -17.97
CA THR A 291 -0.71 -34.84 -19.40
C THR A 291 -1.15 -36.12 -20.10
N SER A 292 -1.26 -36.07 -21.42
CA SER A 292 -1.52 -37.25 -22.27
C SER A 292 -0.52 -38.40 -22.10
N LYS A 293 0.64 -38.16 -21.47
CA LYS A 293 1.71 -39.14 -21.21
C LYS A 293 1.85 -39.50 -19.73
N GLY A 294 0.93 -39.06 -18.88
CA GLY A 294 1.00 -39.19 -17.42
C GLY A 294 1.25 -37.84 -16.73
N ALA A 295 1.34 -37.86 -15.39
CA ALA A 295 1.53 -36.64 -14.62
C ALA A 295 2.97 -36.10 -14.74
N VAL A 296 3.11 -34.80 -14.98
CA VAL A 296 4.40 -34.10 -15.13
C VAL A 296 4.45 -32.95 -14.11
N ALA A 297 5.62 -32.72 -13.49
CA ALA A 297 5.80 -31.61 -12.56
C ALA A 297 5.63 -30.27 -13.30
N VAL A 298 4.96 -29.30 -12.68
CA VAL A 298 4.63 -28.03 -13.33
C VAL A 298 5.87 -27.27 -13.81
N GLU A 299 6.98 -27.39 -13.09
CA GLU A 299 8.27 -26.78 -13.45
C GLU A 299 8.93 -27.38 -14.69
N ASP A 300 8.50 -28.57 -15.10
CA ASP A 300 9.02 -29.31 -16.25
C ASP A 300 8.13 -29.19 -17.49
N ILE A 301 6.94 -28.59 -17.37
CA ILE A 301 6.04 -28.38 -18.51
C ILE A 301 6.65 -27.37 -19.49
N GLN A 302 6.59 -27.71 -20.78
CA GLN A 302 7.09 -26.89 -21.87
C GLN A 302 5.99 -26.60 -22.91
N VAL A 303 6.20 -25.54 -23.67
CA VAL A 303 5.35 -25.22 -24.84
C VAL A 303 5.37 -26.41 -25.81
N GLY A 304 4.19 -26.84 -26.23
CA GLY A 304 4.00 -28.02 -27.08
C GLY A 304 3.68 -29.31 -26.32
N ASP A 305 3.83 -29.34 -24.99
CA ASP A 305 3.27 -30.43 -24.19
C ASP A 305 1.75 -30.46 -24.31
N VAL A 306 1.17 -31.65 -24.10
CA VAL A 306 -0.26 -31.87 -24.31
C VAL A 306 -0.91 -32.26 -22.99
N LEU A 307 -1.61 -31.29 -22.39
CA LEU A 307 -2.34 -31.47 -21.15
C LEU A 307 -3.66 -32.20 -21.38
N VAL A 308 -4.11 -32.87 -20.34
CA VAL A 308 -5.47 -33.36 -20.23
C VAL A 308 -6.35 -32.22 -19.69
N ALA A 309 -7.40 -31.89 -20.41
CA ALA A 309 -8.38 -30.87 -20.05
C ALA A 309 -9.78 -31.49 -19.95
N HIS A 310 -10.62 -30.90 -19.09
CA HIS A 310 -12.00 -31.31 -18.88
C HIS A 310 -12.93 -30.24 -19.44
N VAL A 311 -13.75 -30.61 -20.42
CA VAL A 311 -14.72 -29.71 -21.06
C VAL A 311 -16.07 -30.41 -21.09
N GLU A 312 -17.09 -29.81 -20.48
CA GLU A 312 -18.46 -30.35 -20.42
C GLU A 312 -18.52 -31.81 -19.90
N GLY A 313 -17.65 -32.16 -18.94
CA GLY A 313 -17.56 -33.51 -18.37
C GLY A 313 -16.84 -34.54 -19.25
N GLN A 314 -16.30 -34.14 -20.41
CA GLN A 314 -15.47 -34.98 -21.25
C GLN A 314 -13.99 -34.63 -21.12
N THR A 315 -13.16 -35.65 -21.26
CA THR A 315 -11.70 -35.49 -21.29
C THR A 315 -11.24 -35.22 -22.72
N VAL A 316 -10.58 -34.08 -22.92
CA VAL A 316 -9.98 -33.66 -24.19
C VAL A 316 -8.51 -33.32 -23.96
N THR A 317 -7.71 -33.32 -25.03
CA THR A 317 -6.31 -32.90 -24.95
C THR A 317 -6.11 -31.48 -25.44
N ARG A 318 -5.34 -30.67 -24.74
CA ARG A 318 -5.03 -29.29 -25.11
C ARG A 318 -3.52 -29.04 -25.14
N PRO A 319 -2.96 -28.49 -26.23
CA PRO A 319 -1.56 -28.13 -26.26
C PRO A 319 -1.29 -26.93 -25.35
N VAL A 320 -0.16 -27.00 -24.63
CA VAL A 320 0.42 -25.87 -23.90
C VAL A 320 0.95 -24.89 -24.93
N ILE A 321 0.37 -23.69 -24.97
CA ILE A 321 0.83 -22.60 -25.86
C ILE A 321 1.81 -21.68 -25.16
N TRP A 322 1.79 -21.67 -23.83
CA TRP A 322 2.69 -20.87 -23.02
C TRP A 322 2.89 -21.49 -21.64
N ALA A 323 4.13 -21.42 -21.16
CA ALA A 323 4.52 -21.80 -19.81
C ALA A 323 5.51 -20.75 -19.30
N GLY A 324 5.28 -20.26 -18.09
CA GLY A 324 6.13 -19.24 -17.49
C GLY A 324 6.28 -19.43 -16.01
N ARG A 325 7.26 -18.73 -15.44
CA ARG A 325 7.53 -18.77 -14.01
C ARG A 325 7.97 -17.42 -13.52
N GLN A 326 7.75 -17.18 -12.24
CA GLN A 326 8.18 -15.97 -11.56
C GLN A 326 8.46 -16.27 -10.09
N PHE A 327 9.38 -15.53 -9.51
CA PHE A 327 9.74 -15.64 -8.10
C PHE A 327 8.95 -14.62 -7.27
N VAL A 328 8.57 -15.02 -6.06
CA VAL A 328 7.87 -14.20 -5.08
C VAL A 328 8.49 -14.35 -3.71
N MET A 329 8.55 -13.26 -2.96
CA MET A 329 8.91 -13.20 -1.54
C MET A 329 7.75 -12.56 -0.77
N VAL A 330 7.45 -13.13 0.38
CA VAL A 330 6.31 -12.74 1.21
C VAL A 330 6.57 -11.40 1.88
N ASN A 331 5.58 -10.50 1.83
CA ASN A 331 5.52 -9.30 2.65
C ASN A 331 4.59 -9.51 3.86
N SER A 332 5.16 -9.92 4.99
CA SER A 332 4.43 -10.17 6.25
C SER A 332 3.82 -8.93 6.91
N ALA A 333 4.06 -7.72 6.39
CA ALA A 333 3.40 -6.50 6.84
C ALA A 333 2.02 -6.28 6.20
N LEU A 334 1.67 -7.10 5.20
CA LEU A 334 0.35 -7.12 4.60
C LEU A 334 -0.49 -8.24 5.21
N PRO A 335 -1.82 -8.16 5.09
CA PRO A 335 -2.69 -9.27 5.46
C PRO A 335 -2.37 -10.54 4.69
N ASP A 336 -2.62 -11.72 5.26
CA ASP A 336 -2.17 -13.02 4.72
C ASP A 336 -2.56 -13.24 3.24
N ASP A 337 -3.75 -12.81 2.84
CA ASP A 337 -4.28 -12.90 1.47
C ASP A 337 -3.57 -11.97 0.47
N ARG A 338 -2.83 -10.98 0.95
CA ARG A 338 -2.06 -9.99 0.18
C ARG A 338 -0.56 -10.05 0.43
N ALA A 339 -0.13 -10.77 1.46
CA ALA A 339 1.26 -10.93 1.85
C ALA A 339 2.06 -11.78 0.86
N GLY A 340 1.39 -12.49 -0.05
CA GLY A 340 2.03 -13.40 -0.99
C GLY A 340 2.37 -14.76 -0.36
N TYR A 341 1.74 -15.14 0.76
CA TYR A 341 1.83 -16.51 1.26
C TYR A 341 1.14 -17.47 0.29
N PRO A 342 1.74 -18.65 0.01
CA PRO A 342 1.04 -19.66 -0.76
C PRO A 342 -0.05 -20.30 0.09
N VAL A 343 -1.12 -20.76 -0.55
CA VAL A 343 -2.15 -21.57 0.08
C VAL A 343 -1.78 -23.04 -0.08
N ARG A 344 -1.66 -23.74 1.05
CA ARG A 344 -1.52 -25.19 1.11
C ARG A 344 -2.90 -25.83 1.19
N VAL A 345 -3.21 -26.66 0.20
CA VAL A 345 -4.35 -27.56 0.21
C VAL A 345 -3.81 -28.94 0.58
N CYS A 346 -4.05 -29.39 1.81
CA CYS A 346 -3.51 -30.64 2.32
C CYS A 346 -4.01 -31.85 1.53
N GLN A 347 -3.23 -32.93 1.50
CA GLN A 347 -3.70 -34.22 1.00
C GLN A 347 -5.08 -34.59 1.60
N ASN A 348 -5.97 -35.09 0.76
CA ASN A 348 -7.36 -35.47 1.11
C ASN A 348 -8.27 -34.31 1.55
N ALA A 349 -7.86 -33.05 1.49
CA ALA A 349 -8.62 -31.92 2.02
C ALA A 349 -10.00 -31.73 1.35
N ILE A 350 -10.14 -32.10 0.08
CA ILE A 350 -11.36 -31.92 -0.71
C ILE A 350 -12.21 -33.20 -0.72
N ALA A 351 -11.60 -34.34 -1.07
CA ALA A 351 -12.20 -35.66 -1.07
C ALA A 351 -11.11 -36.72 -0.76
N GLU A 352 -11.49 -37.99 -0.63
CA GLU A 352 -10.49 -39.05 -0.46
C GLU A 352 -9.60 -39.12 -1.71
N GLY A 353 -8.29 -39.02 -1.53
CA GLY A 353 -7.31 -38.93 -2.62
C GLY A 353 -7.29 -37.60 -3.37
N VAL A 354 -7.98 -36.55 -2.88
CA VAL A 354 -8.06 -35.22 -3.51
C VAL A 354 -7.82 -34.11 -2.49
N PRO A 355 -6.72 -33.36 -2.59
CA PRO A 355 -5.52 -33.65 -3.38
C PRO A 355 -4.89 -35.02 -3.07
N SER A 356 -4.15 -35.59 -4.01
CA SER A 356 -3.41 -36.86 -3.86
C SER A 356 -2.15 -36.73 -3.00
N LYS A 357 -1.63 -35.51 -2.87
CA LYS A 357 -0.59 -35.04 -1.95
C LYS A 357 -0.84 -33.56 -1.67
N ASP A 358 -0.14 -32.96 -0.71
CA ASP A 358 -0.24 -31.51 -0.48
C ASP A 358 0.02 -30.73 -1.78
N LEU A 359 -0.94 -29.88 -2.14
CA LEU A 359 -0.89 -28.98 -3.28
C LEU A 359 -0.65 -27.56 -2.79
N LEU A 360 0.35 -26.89 -3.36
CA LEU A 360 0.69 -25.50 -3.06
C LEU A 360 0.37 -24.62 -4.27
N ILE A 361 -0.47 -23.61 -4.05
CA ILE A 361 -0.95 -22.69 -5.08
C ILE A 361 -1.05 -21.26 -4.53
N THR A 362 -1.08 -20.26 -5.41
CA THR A 362 -1.28 -18.86 -4.99
C THR A 362 -2.73 -18.59 -4.55
N PRO A 363 -2.98 -17.53 -3.75
CA PRO A 363 -4.32 -17.27 -3.19
C PRO A 363 -5.43 -17.04 -4.22
N GLU A 364 -5.09 -16.49 -5.38
CA GLU A 364 -6.03 -16.22 -6.48
C GLU A 364 -6.23 -17.43 -7.42
N HIS A 365 -5.50 -18.53 -7.22
CA HIS A 365 -5.67 -19.72 -8.05
C HIS A 365 -7.03 -20.37 -7.81
N CYS A 366 -7.79 -20.58 -8.88
CA CYS A 366 -9.13 -21.14 -8.82
C CYS A 366 -9.13 -22.65 -8.91
N LEU A 367 -9.79 -23.26 -7.94
CA LEU A 367 -10.17 -24.67 -7.98
C LEU A 367 -11.55 -24.81 -8.63
N PHE A 368 -11.78 -25.91 -9.34
CA PHE A 368 -13.01 -26.13 -10.08
C PHE A 368 -14.01 -26.97 -9.26
N PHE A 369 -15.16 -26.38 -8.95
CA PHE A 369 -16.24 -27.00 -8.18
C PHE A 369 -17.59 -26.78 -8.83
N GLU A 370 -18.33 -27.87 -9.06
CA GLU A 370 -19.73 -27.83 -9.48
C GLU A 370 -19.98 -26.90 -10.70
N GLY A 371 -19.04 -26.86 -11.66
CA GLY A 371 -19.13 -26.01 -12.85
C GLY A 371 -18.55 -24.60 -12.72
N ASN A 372 -17.97 -24.25 -11.58
CA ASN A 372 -17.45 -22.92 -11.29
C ASN A 372 -15.97 -22.95 -10.90
N PHE A 373 -15.26 -21.88 -11.22
CA PHE A 373 -13.93 -21.60 -10.69
C PHE A 373 -14.06 -20.79 -9.40
N VAL A 374 -13.51 -21.30 -8.31
CA VAL A 374 -13.55 -20.66 -6.98
C VAL A 374 -12.12 -20.40 -6.51
N PRO A 375 -11.74 -19.14 -6.24
CA PRO A 375 -10.40 -18.83 -5.73
C PRO A 375 -10.11 -19.53 -4.40
N VAL A 376 -8.92 -20.13 -4.29
CA VAL A 376 -8.59 -20.95 -3.11
C VAL A 376 -8.53 -20.13 -1.82
N ARG A 377 -8.21 -18.83 -1.85
CA ARG A 377 -8.27 -17.95 -0.65
C ARG A 377 -9.63 -18.03 0.04
N MET A 378 -10.71 -18.18 -0.74
CA MET A 378 -12.07 -18.18 -0.21
C MET A 378 -12.45 -19.49 0.48
N LEU A 379 -11.58 -20.50 0.35
CA LEU A 379 -11.73 -21.84 0.90
C LEU A 379 -10.78 -22.09 2.09
N VAL A 380 -10.00 -21.09 2.51
CA VAL A 380 -9.02 -21.19 3.60
C VAL A 380 -9.71 -21.39 4.94
N ASN A 381 -9.76 -22.62 5.42
CA ASN A 381 -10.40 -22.99 6.69
C ASN A 381 -9.44 -23.02 7.88
N GLY A 382 -8.16 -22.69 7.67
CA GLY A 382 -7.13 -22.62 8.70
C GLY A 382 -6.62 -23.97 9.20
N ASN A 383 -7.06 -25.08 8.59
CA ASN A 383 -6.69 -26.44 8.99
C ASN A 383 -6.25 -27.29 7.80
N SER A 384 -7.18 -27.74 6.96
CA SER A 384 -6.85 -28.55 5.76
C SER A 384 -6.58 -27.70 4.53
N VAL A 385 -6.96 -26.42 4.56
CA VAL A 385 -6.64 -25.41 3.55
C VAL A 385 -6.22 -24.14 4.29
N PHE A 386 -4.96 -23.73 4.16
CA PHE A 386 -4.41 -22.62 4.93
C PHE A 386 -3.25 -21.91 4.24
N TYR A 387 -3.01 -20.65 4.61
CA TYR A 387 -1.81 -19.91 4.21
C TYR A 387 -0.58 -20.50 4.89
N ASP A 388 0.36 -21.03 4.12
CA ASP A 388 1.57 -21.63 4.67
C ASP A 388 2.63 -20.57 4.98
N LYS A 389 2.57 -20.07 6.23
CA LYS A 389 3.48 -19.04 6.72
C LYS A 389 4.93 -19.51 6.92
N SER A 390 5.19 -20.81 6.79
CA SER A 390 6.57 -21.33 6.82
C SER A 390 7.33 -21.06 5.51
N ILE A 391 6.61 -20.76 4.43
CA ILE A 391 7.18 -20.44 3.13
C ILE A 391 7.21 -18.91 2.98
N THR A 392 8.41 -18.34 3.06
CA THR A 392 8.61 -16.88 2.95
C THR A 392 9.07 -16.42 1.58
N SER A 393 9.35 -17.35 0.67
CA SER A 393 9.65 -17.08 -0.75
C SER A 393 9.53 -18.35 -1.59
N TYR A 394 9.10 -18.24 -2.84
CA TYR A 394 8.95 -19.37 -3.75
C TYR A 394 8.99 -18.95 -5.22
N THR A 395 9.25 -19.91 -6.10
CA THR A 395 8.99 -19.77 -7.54
C THR A 395 7.62 -20.36 -7.83
N TYR A 396 6.79 -19.61 -8.55
CA TYR A 396 5.52 -20.08 -9.06
C TYR A 396 5.54 -20.23 -10.57
N TYR A 397 4.63 -21.04 -11.09
CA TYR A 397 4.55 -21.46 -12.48
C TYR A 397 3.14 -21.26 -13.01
N HIS A 398 3.05 -20.80 -14.24
CA HIS A 398 1.83 -20.70 -15.02
C HIS A 398 1.91 -21.61 -16.22
N VAL A 399 0.77 -22.22 -16.56
CA VAL A 399 0.63 -23.03 -17.75
C VAL A 399 -0.63 -22.61 -18.47
N GLU A 400 -0.50 -22.11 -19.69
CA GLU A 400 -1.60 -21.68 -20.54
C GLU A 400 -1.77 -22.66 -21.70
N THR A 401 -3.01 -23.08 -21.90
CA THR A 401 -3.45 -23.89 -23.02
C THR A 401 -4.10 -23.02 -24.10
N GLU A 402 -4.22 -23.54 -25.33
CA GLU A 402 -4.79 -22.81 -26.47
C GLU A 402 -6.11 -22.09 -26.15
N GLN A 403 -6.98 -22.76 -25.39
CA GLN A 403 -8.15 -22.16 -24.74
C GLN A 403 -7.96 -22.28 -23.23
N HIS A 404 -8.51 -21.34 -22.46
CA HIS A 404 -8.62 -21.52 -21.01
C HIS A 404 -9.33 -22.84 -20.75
N SER A 405 -8.81 -23.63 -19.80
CA SER A 405 -9.20 -25.01 -19.59
C SER A 405 -9.29 -25.34 -18.12
N VAL A 406 -10.20 -26.26 -17.79
CA VAL A 406 -10.13 -27.00 -16.52
C VAL A 406 -9.10 -28.10 -16.71
N ILE A 407 -8.02 -28.07 -15.95
CA ILE A 407 -6.95 -29.07 -15.93
C ILE A 407 -6.92 -29.80 -14.59
N MET A 408 -6.13 -30.86 -14.48
CA MET A 408 -5.97 -31.59 -13.23
C MET A 408 -4.55 -31.46 -12.68
N ALA A 409 -4.44 -31.05 -11.41
CA ALA A 409 -3.20 -30.95 -10.66
C ALA A 409 -3.32 -31.75 -9.36
N ASP A 410 -2.49 -32.77 -9.15
CA ASP A 410 -2.51 -33.61 -7.95
C ASP A 410 -3.92 -34.15 -7.60
N ASN A 411 -4.64 -34.62 -8.63
CA ASN A 411 -6.05 -35.08 -8.59
C ASN A 411 -7.10 -33.98 -8.33
N VAL A 412 -6.73 -32.71 -8.30
CA VAL A 412 -7.63 -31.56 -8.12
C VAL A 412 -7.94 -30.95 -9.48
N LEU A 413 -9.22 -30.77 -9.80
CA LEU A 413 -9.61 -29.96 -10.96
C LEU A 413 -9.39 -28.48 -10.66
N THR A 414 -8.70 -27.80 -11.55
CA THR A 414 -8.20 -26.44 -11.34
C THR A 414 -8.11 -25.70 -12.68
N GLU A 415 -7.85 -24.40 -12.64
CA GLU A 415 -7.70 -23.62 -13.87
C GLU A 415 -6.30 -23.75 -14.51
N SER A 416 -6.26 -23.69 -15.84
CA SER A 416 -5.06 -23.26 -16.57
C SER A 416 -4.90 -21.74 -16.45
N TYR A 417 -3.75 -21.16 -16.80
CA TYR A 417 -3.62 -19.71 -16.83
C TYR A 417 -4.51 -19.08 -17.92
N LEU A 418 -5.33 -18.09 -17.56
CA LEU A 418 -6.06 -17.22 -18.49
C LEU A 418 -5.34 -15.88 -18.63
N ASP A 419 -4.84 -15.59 -19.83
CA ASP A 419 -4.14 -14.33 -20.08
C ASP A 419 -5.11 -13.16 -20.27
N THR A 420 -5.71 -12.66 -19.18
CA THR A 420 -6.62 -11.50 -19.19
C THR A 420 -5.89 -10.16 -19.33
N ARG A 421 -4.64 -10.18 -19.82
CA ARG A 421 -3.68 -9.09 -19.64
C ARG A 421 -4.22 -7.71 -20.01
N SER A 422 -4.31 -6.91 -18.95
CA SER A 422 -3.72 -5.58 -18.76
C SER A 422 -2.57 -5.65 -17.71
N GLY A 423 -1.69 -6.67 -17.75
CA GLY A 423 -0.61 -6.96 -16.77
C GLY A 423 0.67 -7.62 -17.36
N PRO A 424 1.73 -7.91 -16.55
CA PRO A 424 3.14 -7.95 -16.99
C PRO A 424 3.58 -9.08 -17.90
N SER A 425 4.62 -8.78 -18.69
CA SER A 425 5.42 -9.71 -19.49
C SER A 425 6.14 -10.72 -18.60
N PHE A 426 5.78 -12.00 -18.77
CA PHE A 426 6.45 -13.14 -18.13
C PHE A 426 7.62 -13.64 -18.99
N GLN A 427 8.58 -14.32 -18.36
CA GLN A 427 9.65 -15.00 -19.08
C GLN A 427 9.22 -16.37 -19.60
N GLN A 428 9.43 -16.61 -20.89
CA GLN A 428 9.24 -17.90 -21.56
C GLN A 428 10.59 -18.60 -21.74
N THR A 429 10.67 -19.89 -21.44
CA THR A 429 11.81 -20.73 -21.82
C THR A 429 11.59 -21.30 -23.23
N GLY A 430 12.27 -20.75 -24.25
CA GLY A 430 12.22 -21.30 -25.62
C GLY A 430 12.65 -20.33 -26.74
N LYS A 431 12.92 -20.87 -27.93
CA LYS A 431 13.49 -20.16 -29.11
C LYS A 431 12.47 -19.42 -29.98
N VAL A 432 11.23 -19.22 -29.51
CA VAL A 432 10.13 -18.64 -30.30
C VAL A 432 9.48 -17.49 -29.52
N THR A 433 9.69 -16.26 -29.98
CA THR A 433 9.03 -15.04 -29.50
C THR A 433 7.62 -14.96 -30.07
N ARG A 434 6.58 -14.89 -29.21
CA ARG A 434 5.20 -14.67 -29.64
C ARG A 434 4.99 -13.19 -29.99
N LEU A 435 4.39 -12.93 -31.16
CA LEU A 435 3.86 -11.62 -31.54
C LEU A 435 2.50 -11.42 -30.82
N TYR A 436 2.32 -10.26 -30.18
CA TYR A 436 1.13 -9.83 -29.44
C TYR A 436 -0.18 -9.95 -30.25
N GLY A 437 -1.33 -10.19 -29.60
CA GLY A 437 -2.59 -10.41 -30.31
C GLY A 437 -3.92 -10.03 -29.64
N ILE A 438 -4.33 -10.61 -28.50
CA ILE A 438 -5.70 -10.43 -27.98
C ILE A 438 -5.70 -10.52 -26.45
N SER A 439 -6.09 -9.45 -25.76
CA SER A 439 -6.39 -9.45 -24.31
C SER A 439 -7.68 -10.25 -24.09
N ARG A 440 -7.64 -11.30 -23.28
CA ARG A 440 -8.81 -12.14 -22.97
C ARG A 440 -9.62 -11.54 -21.82
N THR A 441 -10.88 -11.92 -21.73
CA THR A 441 -11.78 -11.53 -20.62
C THR A 441 -12.37 -12.78 -20.03
N TRP A 442 -12.61 -12.79 -18.72
CA TRP A 442 -13.21 -13.96 -18.07
C TRP A 442 -14.58 -14.28 -18.66
N GLU A 443 -15.36 -13.25 -18.96
CA GLU A 443 -16.72 -13.34 -19.49
C GLU A 443 -16.80 -14.04 -20.85
N LYS A 444 -15.73 -13.98 -21.66
CA LYS A 444 -15.73 -14.51 -23.03
C LYS A 444 -14.87 -15.75 -23.19
N ASP A 445 -13.75 -15.81 -22.48
CA ASP A 445 -12.66 -16.72 -22.80
C ASP A 445 -12.45 -17.80 -21.73
N ALA A 446 -13.10 -17.71 -20.57
CA ALA A 446 -12.90 -18.67 -19.50
C ALA A 446 -13.64 -20.00 -19.76
N ALA A 447 -13.01 -21.13 -19.40
CA ALA A 447 -13.64 -22.46 -19.46
C ALA A 447 -14.88 -22.62 -18.57
N ALA A 448 -14.97 -21.80 -17.52
CA ALA A 448 -16.07 -21.80 -16.56
C ALA A 448 -16.21 -20.42 -15.91
N PRO A 449 -17.38 -20.06 -15.38
CA PRO A 449 -17.58 -18.81 -14.65
C PRO A 449 -16.73 -18.76 -13.36
N LEU A 450 -16.21 -17.56 -13.06
CA LEU A 450 -15.62 -17.24 -11.78
C LEU A 450 -16.75 -17.09 -10.78
N CYS A 451 -16.67 -17.75 -9.63
CA CYS A 451 -17.67 -17.69 -8.60
C CYS A 451 -17.06 -17.21 -7.29
N VAL A 452 -17.38 -15.96 -6.95
CA VAL A 452 -17.06 -15.30 -5.68
C VAL A 452 -18.33 -14.99 -4.87
N ASP A 453 -19.49 -15.46 -5.33
CA ASP A 453 -20.76 -15.27 -4.63
C ASP A 453 -20.79 -16.10 -3.35
N ARG A 454 -20.93 -15.42 -2.21
CA ARG A 454 -21.07 -16.03 -0.89
C ARG A 454 -22.12 -17.14 -0.86
N ALA A 455 -23.24 -16.98 -1.56
CA ALA A 455 -24.32 -17.97 -1.56
C ALA A 455 -23.88 -19.34 -2.11
N VAL A 456 -22.86 -19.36 -2.96
CA VAL A 456 -22.26 -20.57 -3.54
C VAL A 456 -21.01 -20.99 -2.76
N VAL A 457 -20.14 -20.04 -2.42
CA VAL A 457 -18.82 -20.33 -1.83
C VAL A 457 -18.91 -20.71 -0.35
N GLU A 458 -19.80 -20.08 0.44
CA GLU A 458 -19.95 -20.40 1.87
C GLU A 458 -20.35 -21.89 2.09
N PRO A 459 -21.35 -22.46 1.40
CA PRO A 459 -21.65 -23.89 1.52
C PRO A 459 -20.46 -24.79 1.19
N LEU A 460 -19.66 -24.46 0.17
CA LEU A 460 -18.47 -25.21 -0.20
C LEU A 460 -17.40 -25.14 0.90
N PHE A 461 -17.12 -23.93 1.41
CA PHE A 461 -16.24 -23.71 2.55
C PHE A 461 -16.66 -24.57 3.75
N ARG A 462 -17.95 -24.57 4.12
CA ARG A 462 -18.47 -25.35 5.25
C ARG A 462 -18.32 -26.85 5.05
N LYS A 463 -18.51 -27.37 3.83
CA LYS A 463 -18.25 -28.79 3.51
C LYS A 463 -16.77 -29.14 3.75
N LEU A 464 -15.84 -28.30 3.29
CA LEU A 464 -14.40 -28.50 3.49
C LEU A 464 -14.00 -28.38 4.96
N GLU A 465 -14.56 -27.42 5.69
CA GLU A 465 -14.34 -27.25 7.12
C GLU A 465 -14.81 -28.48 7.92
N GLN A 466 -15.99 -29.01 7.63
CA GLN A 466 -16.50 -30.24 8.25
C GLN A 466 -15.61 -31.44 7.94
N ARG A 467 -15.16 -31.56 6.69
CA ARG A 467 -14.22 -32.61 6.29
C ARG A 467 -12.88 -32.48 7.03
N ALA A 468 -12.34 -31.27 7.17
CA ALA A 468 -11.10 -31.04 7.92
C ALA A 468 -11.19 -31.58 9.36
N LYS A 469 -12.35 -31.39 10.03
CA LYS A 469 -12.61 -31.93 11.38
C LYS A 469 -12.59 -33.47 11.42
N THR A 470 -12.95 -34.15 10.33
CA THR A 470 -12.86 -35.62 10.23
C THR A 470 -11.44 -36.13 10.03
N LEU A 471 -10.59 -35.34 9.36
CA LEU A 471 -9.19 -35.66 9.09
C LEU A 471 -8.30 -35.36 10.31
N ALA A 472 -8.51 -34.21 10.95
CA ALA A 472 -7.75 -33.72 12.08
C ALA A 472 -8.42 -34.10 13.41
N LYS A 473 -8.20 -35.34 13.89
CA LYS A 473 -8.54 -35.71 15.27
C LYS A 473 -7.61 -34.98 16.24
N GLY A 474 -7.97 -33.75 16.63
CA GLY A 474 -7.42 -33.08 17.82
C GLY A 474 -6.55 -31.84 17.61
N GLN A 475 -6.66 -31.12 16.50
CA GLN A 475 -6.08 -29.77 16.42
C GLN A 475 -7.01 -28.73 17.07
N PRO A 476 -6.47 -27.78 17.84
CA PRO A 476 -7.24 -26.70 18.43
C PRO A 476 -7.82 -25.81 17.31
N VAL A 477 -9.11 -25.55 17.42
CA VAL A 477 -9.79 -24.52 16.62
C VAL A 477 -9.20 -23.17 17.03
N SER A 478 -8.74 -22.37 16.08
CA SER A 478 -8.27 -21.01 16.34
C SER A 478 -9.38 -20.23 17.07
N GLU A 479 -9.03 -19.58 18.18
CA GLU A 479 -9.95 -18.68 18.88
C GLU A 479 -10.39 -17.58 17.91
N MET A 480 -11.70 -17.37 17.77
CA MET A 480 -12.22 -16.29 16.94
C MET A 480 -11.88 -14.97 17.60
N ALA A 481 -11.26 -14.05 16.85
CA ALA A 481 -10.98 -12.71 17.31
C ALA A 481 -12.27 -12.02 17.76
N GLU A 482 -12.19 -11.26 18.86
CA GLU A 482 -13.37 -10.62 19.45
C GLU A 482 -13.92 -9.56 18.50
N GLN A 483 -15.24 -9.63 18.23
CA GLN A 483 -15.93 -8.74 17.31
C GLN A 483 -16.90 -7.81 18.04
N THR A 484 -17.09 -6.61 17.49
CA THR A 484 -18.08 -5.65 17.95
C THR A 484 -18.93 -5.12 16.79
N GLY A 485 -20.19 -4.81 17.07
CA GLY A 485 -21.05 -4.05 16.14
C GLY A 485 -20.93 -2.55 16.31
N ASP A 486 -20.23 -2.07 17.33
CA ASP A 486 -20.04 -0.64 17.58
C ASP A 486 -18.98 -0.04 16.64
N PRO A 487 -19.34 0.91 15.76
CA PRO A 487 -18.38 1.57 14.88
C PRO A 487 -17.42 2.52 15.61
N ASP A 488 -17.65 2.85 16.89
CA ASP A 488 -16.95 3.96 17.58
C ASP A 488 -16.97 5.26 16.75
N LEU A 489 -18.07 5.53 16.03
CA LEU A 489 -18.14 6.62 15.06
C LEU A 489 -17.97 7.97 15.76
N HIS A 490 -16.99 8.74 15.31
CA HIS A 490 -16.70 10.08 15.78
C HIS A 490 -16.15 10.96 14.67
N LEU A 491 -16.08 12.27 14.92
CA LEU A 491 -15.42 13.20 13.99
C LEU A 491 -14.09 13.68 14.56
N VAL A 492 -13.13 13.96 13.69
CA VAL A 492 -11.89 14.67 14.01
C VAL A 492 -11.84 15.95 13.20
N ILE A 493 -11.73 17.11 13.86
CA ILE A 493 -11.66 18.42 13.18
C ILE A 493 -10.20 18.84 12.93
N ASP A 494 -9.96 19.89 12.13
CA ASP A 494 -8.64 20.37 11.66
C ASP A 494 -7.54 20.53 12.75
N ALA A 495 -7.92 20.63 14.03
CA ALA A 495 -7.00 20.70 15.17
C ALA A 495 -6.70 19.33 15.84
N GLY A 496 -7.05 18.21 15.20
CA GLY A 496 -6.91 16.86 15.77
C GLY A 496 -7.90 16.52 16.90
N ARG A 497 -8.83 17.44 17.21
CA ARG A 497 -9.78 17.27 18.30
C ARG A 497 -10.94 16.33 17.91
N THR A 498 -11.19 15.34 18.75
CA THR A 498 -12.34 14.44 18.62
C THR A 498 -13.66 15.13 19.01
N VAL A 499 -14.69 14.94 18.19
CA VAL A 499 -16.08 15.32 18.45
C VAL A 499 -16.92 14.04 18.49
N ARG A 500 -17.44 13.72 19.68
CA ARG A 500 -18.32 12.55 19.90
C ARG A 500 -19.75 12.88 19.49
N PRO A 501 -20.55 11.88 19.06
CA PRO A 501 -21.94 12.11 18.69
C PRO A 501 -22.73 12.60 19.90
N LEU A 502 -23.52 13.65 19.70
CA LEU A 502 -24.46 14.18 20.67
C LEU A 502 -25.67 13.25 20.82
N ARG A 503 -26.07 12.63 19.70
CA ARG A 503 -27.22 11.73 19.62
C ARG A 503 -26.98 10.67 18.53
N TYR A 504 -27.49 9.48 18.79
CA TYR A 504 -27.64 8.38 17.85
C TYR A 504 -29.03 7.76 18.05
N ASP A 505 -29.79 7.55 16.98
CA ASP A 505 -31.15 6.98 17.03
C ASP A 505 -31.31 5.65 16.27
N GLY A 506 -30.19 5.04 15.87
CA GLY A 506 -30.17 3.78 15.12
C GLY A 506 -29.58 3.96 13.71
N THR A 507 -29.94 5.04 13.03
CA THR A 507 -29.40 5.34 11.68
C THR A 507 -28.83 6.75 11.58
N HIS A 508 -29.27 7.70 12.40
CA HIS A 508 -28.79 9.08 12.33
C HIS A 508 -27.84 9.40 13.48
N TYR A 509 -26.66 9.90 13.12
CA TYR A 509 -25.71 10.48 14.06
C TYR A 509 -25.77 12.01 13.98
N SER A 510 -25.75 12.67 15.14
CA SER A 510 -25.74 14.13 15.23
C SER A 510 -24.49 14.62 15.95
N PHE A 511 -23.75 15.53 15.35
CA PHE A 511 -22.51 16.10 15.88
C PHE A 511 -22.59 17.61 15.96
N MET A 512 -22.20 18.18 17.11
CA MET A 512 -22.09 19.62 17.26
C MET A 512 -20.70 20.08 16.82
N LEU A 513 -20.63 20.87 15.75
CA LEU A 513 -19.38 21.40 15.23
C LEU A 513 -19.10 22.81 15.77
N PRO A 514 -17.86 23.10 16.20
CA PRO A 514 -17.49 24.43 16.65
C PRO A 514 -17.45 25.43 15.47
N PRO A 515 -17.45 26.74 15.76
CA PRO A 515 -17.29 27.78 14.75
C PRO A 515 -16.03 27.59 13.92
N HIS A 516 -16.08 28.01 12.65
CA HIS A 516 -14.94 27.99 11.73
C HIS A 516 -14.37 26.60 11.39
N THR A 517 -15.12 25.52 11.62
CA THR A 517 -14.74 24.18 11.17
C THR A 517 -14.76 24.14 9.64
N LYS A 518 -13.62 23.92 8.97
CA LYS A 518 -13.56 23.88 7.50
C LYS A 518 -13.68 22.47 6.95
N SER A 519 -13.15 21.50 7.66
CA SER A 519 -13.30 20.09 7.32
C SER A 519 -13.42 19.25 8.57
N VAL A 520 -13.96 18.05 8.41
CA VAL A 520 -13.96 17.01 9.44
C VAL A 520 -13.51 15.70 8.83
N ARG A 521 -12.85 14.84 9.62
CA ARG A 521 -12.66 13.44 9.29
C ARG A 521 -13.73 12.61 9.99
N VAL A 522 -14.44 11.77 9.25
CA VAL A 522 -15.40 10.78 9.72
C VAL A 522 -14.63 9.52 10.07
N VAL A 523 -14.45 9.27 11.36
CA VAL A 523 -13.60 8.19 11.87
C VAL A 523 -14.46 7.11 12.53
N SER A 524 -14.23 5.86 12.15
CA SER A 524 -14.86 4.68 12.73
C SER A 524 -13.86 3.53 12.79
N ARG A 525 -14.19 2.49 13.55
CA ARG A 525 -13.63 1.16 13.32
C ARG A 525 -13.87 0.78 11.86
N ALA A 526 -12.93 0.05 11.29
CA ALA A 526 -13.04 -0.52 9.95
C ALA A 526 -12.45 -1.92 9.94
N SER A 527 -13.12 -2.81 9.22
CA SER A 527 -12.70 -4.20 9.04
C SER A 527 -13.04 -4.70 7.65
N ARG A 528 -12.30 -5.72 7.21
CA ARG A 528 -12.56 -6.38 5.93
C ARG A 528 -13.66 -7.42 6.12
N PRO A 529 -14.73 -7.42 5.30
CA PRO A 529 -15.75 -8.46 5.34
C PRO A 529 -15.17 -9.88 5.28
N SER A 530 -14.11 -10.09 4.51
CA SER A 530 -13.34 -11.35 4.45
C SER A 530 -12.79 -11.84 5.80
N ASP A 531 -12.55 -10.93 6.75
CA ASP A 531 -11.93 -11.25 8.04
C ASP A 531 -12.97 -11.45 9.14
N VAL A 532 -14.06 -10.69 9.08
CA VAL A 532 -15.08 -10.66 10.14
C VAL A 532 -16.28 -11.55 9.84
N ILE A 533 -16.64 -11.75 8.57
CA ILE A 533 -17.69 -12.68 8.17
C ILE A 533 -17.07 -14.04 7.87
N GLY A 534 -15.96 -14.04 7.14
CA GLY A 534 -15.18 -15.23 6.82
C GLY A 534 -14.57 -15.17 5.41
N PRO A 535 -13.60 -16.04 5.13
CA PRO A 535 -12.81 -16.00 3.88
C PRO A 535 -13.66 -16.23 2.63
N PHE A 536 -14.81 -16.88 2.76
CA PHE A 536 -15.80 -17.08 1.68
C PHE A 536 -16.52 -15.79 1.25
N VAL A 537 -16.12 -14.62 1.76
CA VAL A 537 -16.53 -13.29 1.31
C VAL A 537 -15.37 -12.62 0.58
N ASP A 538 -15.62 -12.19 -0.67
CA ASP A 538 -14.59 -11.62 -1.54
C ASP A 538 -14.30 -10.13 -1.29
N ASP A 539 -15.19 -9.42 -0.60
CA ASP A 539 -14.94 -8.03 -0.27
C ASP A 539 -13.80 -7.91 0.75
N ARG A 540 -12.64 -7.47 0.25
CA ARG A 540 -11.39 -7.28 0.99
C ARG A 540 -11.12 -5.81 1.31
N ARG A 541 -12.10 -4.91 1.12
CA ARG A 541 -11.99 -3.49 1.48
C ARG A 541 -12.12 -3.32 3.00
N TYR A 542 -11.39 -2.37 3.58
CA TYR A 542 -11.60 -2.00 4.98
C TYR A 542 -12.86 -1.15 5.04
N LEU A 543 -13.99 -1.71 5.47
CA LEU A 543 -15.27 -0.98 5.50
C LEU A 543 -15.50 -0.38 6.89
N GLY A 544 -15.61 0.95 6.95
CA GLY A 544 -15.99 1.70 8.13
C GLY A 544 -17.51 1.74 8.28
N VAL A 545 -18.14 2.82 7.82
CA VAL A 545 -19.59 3.01 7.82
C VAL A 545 -20.09 3.37 6.42
N LEU A 546 -21.28 2.89 6.05
CA LEU A 546 -21.97 3.24 4.81
C LEU A 546 -22.81 4.48 5.05
N VAL A 547 -22.42 5.60 4.46
CA VAL A 547 -23.10 6.90 4.65
C VAL A 547 -23.96 7.20 3.43
N ALA A 548 -25.23 7.50 3.66
CA ALA A 548 -26.17 7.91 2.62
C ALA A 548 -26.29 9.43 2.56
N LYS A 549 -26.94 10.04 3.56
CA LYS A 549 -27.20 11.46 3.58
C LYS A 549 -26.35 12.21 4.59
N ILE A 550 -25.84 13.36 4.18
CA ILE A 550 -25.08 14.28 5.02
C ILE A 550 -25.77 15.65 4.99
N VAL A 551 -26.15 16.15 6.16
CA VAL A 551 -26.82 17.45 6.31
C VAL A 551 -26.12 18.27 7.37
N PHE A 552 -25.82 19.53 7.04
CA PHE A 552 -25.33 20.50 8.00
C PHE A 552 -26.40 21.57 8.27
N VAL A 553 -26.69 21.82 9.55
CA VAL A 553 -27.72 22.79 9.99
C VAL A 553 -27.07 23.92 10.77
N SER A 554 -27.30 25.16 10.34
CA SER A 554 -26.82 26.38 10.99
C SER A 554 -27.86 27.49 10.86
N ASP A 555 -28.14 28.22 11.95
CA ASP A 555 -29.05 29.38 11.99
C ASP A 555 -30.42 29.16 11.29
N SER A 556 -31.05 28.01 11.56
CA SER A 556 -32.31 27.56 10.95
C SER A 556 -32.27 27.27 9.44
N GLN A 557 -31.09 27.26 8.82
CA GLN A 557 -30.85 26.80 7.44
C GLN A 557 -30.24 25.39 7.44
N SER A 558 -30.58 24.61 6.40
CA SER A 558 -30.11 23.25 6.20
C SER A 558 -29.37 23.17 4.86
N TYR A 559 -28.16 22.62 4.89
CA TYR A 559 -27.29 22.43 3.74
C TYR A 559 -27.04 20.94 3.54
N GLU A 560 -27.37 20.43 2.36
CA GLU A 560 -27.03 19.06 1.99
C GLU A 560 -25.61 19.00 1.44
N ILE A 561 -24.83 18.03 1.90
CA ILE A 561 -23.46 17.80 1.46
C ILE A 561 -23.44 16.51 0.65
N THR A 562 -23.00 16.59 -0.60
CA THR A 562 -22.97 15.47 -1.55
C THR A 562 -21.57 15.08 -1.99
N SER A 563 -20.55 15.70 -1.41
CA SER A 563 -19.15 15.51 -1.83
C SER A 563 -18.65 14.07 -1.64
N HIS A 564 -19.26 13.29 -0.76
CA HIS A 564 -18.96 11.87 -0.54
C HIS A 564 -19.48 10.93 -1.64
N VAL A 565 -20.38 11.40 -2.53
CA VAL A 565 -20.95 10.62 -3.64
C VAL A 565 -20.64 11.22 -5.02
N GLN A 566 -19.74 12.20 -5.09
CA GLN A 566 -19.27 12.76 -6.34
C GLN A 566 -18.28 11.81 -7.05
N THR A 567 -18.12 11.99 -8.37
CA THR A 567 -17.29 11.12 -9.23
C THR A 567 -15.81 11.12 -8.80
N GLU A 568 -15.31 12.22 -8.25
CA GLU A 568 -13.98 12.28 -7.66
C GLU A 568 -14.05 11.73 -6.22
N THR A 569 -13.38 10.60 -5.98
CA THR A 569 -13.33 9.99 -4.65
C THR A 569 -12.52 10.87 -3.70
N LEU A 570 -13.19 11.40 -2.68
CA LEU A 570 -12.55 12.07 -1.56
C LEU A 570 -11.67 11.10 -0.76
N ASP A 571 -10.63 11.63 -0.14
CA ASP A 571 -9.74 10.87 0.75
C ASP A 571 -10.52 10.09 1.81
N GLY A 572 -10.28 8.78 1.90
CA GLY A 572 -10.94 7.84 2.80
C GLY A 572 -12.38 7.43 2.45
N TRP A 573 -12.89 7.80 1.27
CA TRP A 573 -14.17 7.32 0.73
C TRP A 573 -13.96 6.32 -0.41
N TYR A 574 -14.76 5.25 -0.43
CA TYR A 574 -14.90 4.41 -1.61
C TYR A 574 -15.88 5.06 -2.61
N GLY A 575 -15.76 4.69 -3.89
CA GLY A 575 -16.69 5.14 -4.93
C GLY A 575 -18.15 4.83 -4.57
N ALA A 576 -19.07 5.68 -5.02
CA ALA A 576 -20.49 5.57 -4.69
C ALA A 576 -21.04 4.18 -5.05
N GLU A 577 -21.69 3.53 -4.09
CA GLU A 577 -22.45 2.30 -4.29
C GLU A 577 -23.92 2.67 -4.52
N GLY A 578 -24.46 2.31 -5.70
CA GLY A 578 -25.80 2.74 -6.11
C GLY A 578 -25.87 4.25 -6.40
N GLU A 579 -27.05 4.86 -6.22
CA GLU A 579 -27.29 6.26 -6.64
C GLU A 579 -27.02 7.31 -5.54
N SER A 580 -26.69 6.96 -4.29
CA SER A 580 -26.58 7.98 -3.21
C SER A 580 -25.85 7.61 -1.91
N CYS A 581 -25.06 6.52 -1.85
CA CYS A 581 -24.29 6.20 -0.64
C CYS A 581 -22.85 5.78 -0.93
N ALA A 582 -21.96 5.95 0.05
CA ALA A 582 -20.55 5.59 -0.05
C ALA A 582 -20.02 5.02 1.28
N TRP A 583 -19.21 3.97 1.19
CA TRP A 583 -18.49 3.44 2.34
C TRP A 583 -17.28 4.32 2.67
N THR A 584 -17.06 4.56 3.96
CA THR A 584 -15.77 5.03 4.45
C THR A 584 -14.77 3.88 4.56
N ASN A 585 -13.47 4.18 4.48
CA ASN A 585 -12.40 3.22 4.77
C ASN A 585 -12.06 3.10 6.27
N GLY A 586 -12.83 3.77 7.13
CA GLY A 586 -12.55 3.97 8.56
C GLY A 586 -12.09 5.40 8.92
N ASN A 587 -11.66 6.21 7.94
CA ASN A 587 -11.14 7.55 8.20
C ASN A 587 -11.31 8.48 6.98
N ALA A 588 -12.51 9.02 6.80
CA ALA A 588 -12.89 9.71 5.58
C ALA A 588 -12.96 11.23 5.71
N THR A 589 -12.37 11.98 4.78
CA THR A 589 -12.40 13.45 4.79
C THR A 589 -13.74 13.97 4.28
N LEU A 590 -14.35 14.89 5.01
CA LEU A 590 -15.60 15.56 4.64
C LEU A 590 -15.39 17.09 4.69
N PRO A 591 -15.24 17.76 3.53
CA PRO A 591 -15.11 19.21 3.48
C PRO A 591 -16.45 19.89 3.79
N LEU A 592 -16.40 21.00 4.53
CA LEU A 592 -17.53 21.88 4.79
C LEU A 592 -17.32 23.19 4.03
N CYS A 593 -18.30 23.63 3.25
CA CYS A 593 -18.15 24.88 2.48
C CYS A 593 -18.21 26.11 3.40
N GLU A 594 -17.37 27.12 3.17
CA GLU A 594 -17.28 28.32 4.04
C GLU A 594 -18.62 29.08 4.20
N HIS A 595 -19.48 29.05 3.18
CA HIS A 595 -20.82 29.66 3.24
C HIS A 595 -21.79 28.95 4.18
N MET A 596 -21.55 27.67 4.49
CA MET A 596 -22.38 26.87 5.39
C MET A 596 -22.06 27.19 6.85
N THR A 597 -20.78 27.38 7.16
CA THR A 597 -20.32 27.52 8.54
C THR A 597 -20.37 28.98 9.01
N GLN A 598 -20.12 29.97 8.12
CA GLN A 598 -20.16 31.42 8.40
C GLN A 598 -19.49 31.84 9.72
N GLY A 599 -18.51 31.07 10.19
CA GLY A 599 -17.88 31.28 11.49
C GLY A 599 -18.79 31.07 12.71
N ARG A 600 -19.77 30.17 12.63
CA ARG A 600 -20.74 29.85 13.70
C ARG A 600 -20.79 28.34 13.97
N MET A 601 -21.32 27.98 15.12
CA MET A 601 -21.61 26.57 15.45
C MET A 601 -22.73 26.02 14.58
N GLY A 602 -22.67 24.73 14.26
CA GLY A 602 -23.74 24.04 13.54
C GLY A 602 -23.80 22.56 13.83
N LEU A 603 -24.93 21.94 13.50
CA LEU A 603 -25.20 20.52 13.71
C LEU A 603 -24.93 19.77 12.41
N LEU A 604 -24.01 18.81 12.42
CA LEU A 604 -23.80 17.87 11.33
C LEU A 604 -24.60 16.60 11.60
N LEU A 605 -25.42 16.20 10.65
CA LEU A 605 -26.20 14.96 10.67
C LEU A 605 -25.65 14.01 9.61
N LEU A 606 -25.36 12.79 10.02
CA LEU A 606 -24.96 11.68 9.13
C LEU A 606 -26.00 10.57 9.21
N GLU A 607 -26.56 10.18 8.07
CA GLU A 607 -27.38 8.97 7.94
C GLU A 607 -26.47 7.79 7.57
N VAL A 608 -26.33 6.85 8.51
CA VAL A 608 -25.53 5.64 8.39
C VAL A 608 -26.47 4.45 8.16
N LEU A 609 -26.35 3.80 7.01
CA LEU A 609 -27.20 2.68 6.61
C LEU A 609 -26.66 1.32 7.07
N ALA A 610 -25.34 1.19 7.15
CA ALA A 610 -24.67 -0.06 7.51
C ALA A 610 -23.30 0.21 8.15
N GLY A 611 -22.82 -0.77 8.90
CA GLY A 611 -21.51 -0.79 9.53
C GLY A 611 -21.26 -2.16 10.17
N GLY A 612 -19.98 -2.51 10.29
CA GLY A 612 -19.52 -3.70 11.00
C GLY A 612 -19.92 -5.04 10.35
N PRO A 613 -19.64 -6.16 11.03
CA PRO A 613 -18.92 -6.25 12.31
C PRO A 613 -17.45 -5.81 12.23
N TYR A 614 -16.84 -5.47 13.36
CA TYR A 614 -15.47 -4.97 13.46
C TYR A 614 -14.63 -5.82 14.41
N LEU A 615 -13.34 -5.99 14.11
CA LEU A 615 -12.37 -6.61 15.04
C LEU A 615 -12.00 -5.62 16.16
N LEU A 616 -12.05 -6.05 17.42
CA LEU A 616 -11.62 -5.24 18.58
C LEU A 616 -10.11 -5.16 18.74
N SER A 617 -9.39 -6.17 18.23
CA SER A 617 -7.93 -6.20 18.17
C SER A 617 -7.52 -6.91 16.88
N TYR A 618 -6.71 -6.25 16.07
CA TYR A 618 -6.00 -6.90 14.97
C TYR A 618 -4.77 -7.65 15.54
N PRO A 619 -4.43 -8.84 15.03
CA PRO A 619 -3.11 -9.42 15.25
C PRO A 619 -2.03 -8.40 14.83
N GLU A 620 -0.88 -8.37 15.50
CA GLU A 620 0.16 -7.31 15.37
C GLU A 620 0.61 -6.98 13.92
N ALA A 621 0.36 -7.88 12.95
CA ALA A 621 0.64 -7.67 11.53
C ALA A 621 -0.40 -6.78 10.80
N ASP A 622 -1.69 -6.83 11.18
CA ASP A 622 -2.78 -6.11 10.50
C ASP A 622 -3.01 -4.68 11.04
N VAL A 623 -2.50 -4.37 12.24
CA VAL A 623 -2.67 -3.06 12.89
C VAL A 623 -2.12 -1.90 12.03
N ARG A 624 -1.05 -2.16 11.25
CA ARG A 624 -0.30 -1.13 10.50
C ARG A 624 -1.10 -0.44 9.39
N LEU A 625 -2.13 -1.09 8.82
CA LEU A 625 -2.93 -0.53 7.73
C LEU A 625 -4.17 0.24 8.21
N SER A 626 -4.72 -0.11 9.37
CA SER A 626 -5.91 0.55 9.93
C SER A 626 -5.64 1.99 10.43
N GLN A 627 -4.38 2.34 10.68
CA GLN A 627 -3.97 3.65 11.18
C GLN A 627 -3.36 4.56 10.10
N SER A 628 -3.11 4.03 8.89
CA SER A 628 -2.46 4.76 7.79
C SER A 628 -3.37 4.99 6.57
N ALA A 629 -4.67 4.75 6.70
CA ALA A 629 -5.67 4.91 5.65
C ALA A 629 -6.59 6.12 5.87
#